data_AF-A0A7Z0QDZ8-F1
#
_entry.id   AF-A0A7Z0QDZ8-F1
#
_cell.length_a   1.000
_cell.length_b   1.000
_cell.length_c   1.000
_cell.angle_alpha   90.00
_cell.angle_beta   90.00
_cell.angle_gamma   90.00
#
_symmetry.space_group_name_H-M   'P 1'
#
loop_
_entity.id
_entity.type
_entity.pdbx_description
1 polymer ?
#
loop_
_entity_poly.entity_id
_entity_poly.type
_entity_poly.pdbx_seq_one_letter_code
_entity_poly.pdbx_strand_id
1 'polypeptide(L)'
;MPRKLKTYQTSLGFYDLAISAPSMKAALDAWGAGSNLFHQGAAKETDDPDAVAATMAQPGVVLRRPAGSNGRFAEHSDLPTSEEVEHPHTSRSKAKKSTGPQISEKAVSRAAVDFERERKQRDAARRSELAEDAKKR
;
A
#
# COMPACT_ATOMS: atom_id res chain seq x y z
N MET A 1 -8.87 -18.83 33.14
CA MET A 1 -8.46 -19.76 32.06
C MET A 1 -7.76 -18.95 30.98
N PRO A 2 -6.60 -19.38 30.43
CA PRO A 2 -5.96 -18.68 29.33
C PRO A 2 -6.88 -18.72 28.11
N ARG A 3 -7.14 -17.55 27.52
CA ARG A 3 -8.02 -17.42 26.35
C ARG A 3 -7.25 -17.86 25.11
N LYS A 4 -7.90 -18.58 24.21
CA LYS A 4 -7.29 -19.01 22.94
C LYS A 4 -6.86 -17.77 22.14
N LEU A 5 -5.58 -17.70 21.79
CA LEU A 5 -5.04 -16.63 20.97
C LEU A 5 -5.56 -16.76 19.54
N LYS A 6 -5.93 -15.62 18.96
CA LYS A 6 -6.42 -15.48 17.60
C LYS A 6 -5.58 -14.46 16.87
N THR A 7 -5.40 -14.66 15.57
CA THR A 7 -4.65 -13.73 14.74
C THR A 7 -5.61 -12.74 14.09
N TYR A 8 -5.33 -11.46 14.30
CA TYR A 8 -6.08 -10.37 13.75
C TYR A 8 -5.20 -9.57 12.81
N GLN A 9 -5.79 -9.14 11.70
CA GLN A 9 -5.14 -8.32 10.69
C GLN A 9 -5.92 -7.04 10.49
N THR A 10 -5.22 -5.92 10.29
CA THR A 10 -5.81 -4.67 9.85
C THR A 10 -4.88 -3.98 8.86
N SER A 11 -5.43 -3.16 7.98
CA SER A 11 -4.63 -2.33 7.07
C SER A 11 -4.72 -0.89 7.56
N LEU A 12 -3.62 -0.37 8.08
CA LEU A 12 -3.51 1.00 8.57
C LEU A 12 -2.60 1.81 7.63
N GLY A 13 -3.21 2.62 6.76
CA GLY A 13 -2.49 3.42 5.78
C GLY A 13 -1.68 2.56 4.80
N PHE A 14 -0.35 2.61 4.91
CA PHE A 14 0.57 1.90 4.02
C PHE A 14 1.01 0.54 4.54
N TYR A 15 0.53 0.12 5.71
CA TYR A 15 0.96 -1.13 6.33
C TYR A 15 -0.22 -2.04 6.64
N ASP A 16 -0.06 -3.32 6.32
CA ASP A 16 -0.81 -4.38 6.96
C ASP A 16 -0.17 -4.69 8.31
N LEU A 17 -0.98 -4.62 9.35
CA LEU A 17 -0.62 -4.98 10.71
C LEU A 17 -1.24 -6.33 11.03
N ALA A 18 -0.48 -7.20 11.69
CA ALA A 18 -0.99 -8.46 12.22
C ALA A 18 -0.56 -8.64 13.68
N ILE A 19 -1.47 -9.15 14.51
CA ILE A 19 -1.21 -9.45 15.92
C ILE A 19 -1.92 -10.72 16.35
N SER A 20 -1.26 -11.54 17.16
CA SER A 20 -1.89 -12.63 17.89
C SER A 20 -2.34 -12.12 19.26
N ALA A 21 -3.66 -12.06 19.46
CA ALA A 21 -4.26 -11.48 20.65
C ALA A 21 -5.39 -12.38 21.19
N PRO A 22 -5.70 -12.31 22.51
CA PRO A 22 -6.75 -13.12 23.12
C PRO A 22 -8.18 -12.64 22.80
N SER A 23 -8.33 -11.44 22.24
CA SER A 23 -9.63 -10.87 21.85
C SER A 23 -9.48 -9.71 20.86
N MET A 24 -10.54 -9.40 20.11
CA MET A 24 -10.59 -8.24 19.20
C MET A 24 -10.22 -6.93 19.90
N LYS A 25 -10.69 -6.71 21.14
CA LYS A 25 -10.36 -5.51 21.92
C LYS A 25 -8.86 -5.38 22.19
N ALA A 26 -8.20 -6.49 22.53
CA ALA A 26 -6.76 -6.49 22.79
C ALA A 26 -5.94 -6.19 21.52
N ALA A 27 -6.43 -6.63 20.35
CA ALA A 27 -5.83 -6.25 19.08
C ALA A 27 -5.99 -4.74 18.79
N LEU A 28 -7.18 -4.17 19.03
CA LEU A 28 -7.42 -2.73 18.87
C LEU A 28 -6.52 -1.90 19.79
N ASP A 29 -6.37 -2.32 21.05
CA ASP A 29 -5.51 -1.66 22.04
C ASP A 29 -4.04 -1.66 21.59
N ALA A 30 -3.54 -2.80 21.12
CA ALA A 30 -2.18 -2.91 20.60
C ALA A 30 -1.94 -2.08 19.33
N TRP A 31 -2.96 -1.92 18.48
CA TRP A 31 -2.88 -1.02 17.32
C TRP A 31 -3.05 0.46 17.67
N GLY A 32 -3.47 0.79 18.90
CA GLY A 32 -3.79 2.16 19.30
C GLY A 32 -5.05 2.70 18.61
N ALA A 33 -5.96 1.83 18.17
CA ALA A 33 -7.16 2.24 17.46
C ALA A 33 -8.22 2.76 18.45
N GLY A 34 -8.50 4.06 18.41
CA GLY A 34 -9.53 4.69 19.26
C GLY A 34 -10.98 4.34 18.88
N SER A 35 -11.19 3.57 17.80
CA SER A 35 -12.50 3.15 17.31
C SER A 35 -12.47 1.69 16.88
N ASN A 36 -13.63 1.03 16.88
CA ASN A 36 -13.73 -0.39 16.57
C ASN A 36 -13.57 -0.66 15.07
N LEU A 37 -12.34 -0.97 14.63
CA LEU A 37 -11.98 -1.25 13.24
C LEU A 37 -12.66 -2.51 12.66
N PHE A 38 -13.05 -3.47 13.51
CA PHE A 38 -13.72 -4.69 13.05
C PHE A 38 -15.12 -4.41 12.53
N HIS A 39 -15.86 -3.51 13.18
CA HIS A 39 -17.19 -3.11 12.73
C HIS A 39 -17.15 -2.24 11.46
N GLN A 40 -16.04 -1.52 11.26
CA GLN A 40 -15.81 -0.70 10.06
C GLN A 40 -15.34 -1.54 8.86
N GLY A 41 -15.05 -2.83 9.06
CA GLY A 41 -14.47 -3.69 8.03
C GLY A 41 -12.99 -3.42 7.72
N ALA A 42 -12.33 -2.56 8.51
CA ALA A 42 -10.90 -2.23 8.37
C ALA A 42 -9.99 -3.26 9.06
N ALA A 43 -10.55 -4.07 9.96
CA ALA A 43 -9.86 -5.18 10.60
C ALA A 43 -10.65 -6.48 10.47
N LYS A 44 -9.94 -7.60 10.33
CA LYS A 44 -10.51 -8.94 10.22
C LYS A 44 -9.73 -9.96 11.04
N GLU A 45 -10.42 -11.01 11.49
CA GLU A 45 -9.77 -12.24 11.95
C GLU A 45 -9.20 -12.95 10.70
N THR A 46 -7.94 -13.38 10.77
CA THR A 46 -7.27 -14.07 9.65
C THR A 46 -6.69 -15.40 10.12
N ASP A 47 -6.92 -16.43 9.32
CA ASP A 47 -6.35 -17.77 9.50
C ASP A 47 -5.20 -18.04 8.49
N ASP A 48 -4.68 -16.99 7.85
CA ASP A 48 -3.55 -17.10 6.92
C ASP A 48 -2.35 -17.72 7.67
N PRO A 49 -1.83 -18.89 7.22
CA PRO A 49 -0.78 -19.59 7.92
C PRO A 49 0.51 -18.78 8.08
N ASP A 50 0.82 -17.86 7.16
CA ASP A 50 2.03 -17.01 7.29
C ASP A 50 1.85 -15.97 8.40
N ALA A 51 0.69 -15.30 8.43
CA ALA A 51 0.35 -14.34 9.46
C ALA A 51 0.23 -15.02 10.84
N VAL A 52 -0.39 -16.19 10.91
CA VAL A 52 -0.53 -16.97 12.14
C VAL A 52 0.83 -17.42 12.64
N ALA A 53 1.69 -17.99 11.78
CA ALA A 53 3.02 -18.45 12.19
C ALA A 53 3.88 -17.29 12.72
N ALA A 54 3.87 -16.14 12.03
CA ALA A 54 4.62 -14.97 12.45
C ALA A 54 4.11 -14.41 13.79
N THR A 55 2.79 -14.23 13.91
CA THR A 55 2.19 -13.66 15.13
C THR A 55 2.18 -14.61 16.32
N MET A 56 2.18 -15.92 16.11
CA MET A 56 2.31 -16.92 17.18
C MET A 56 3.75 -17.04 17.69
N ALA A 57 4.76 -16.71 16.89
CA ALA A 57 6.14 -16.64 17.35
C ALA A 57 6.34 -15.50 18.36
N GLN A 58 5.61 -14.40 18.20
CA GLN A 58 5.67 -13.22 19.06
C GLN A 58 4.25 -12.73 19.42
N PRO A 59 3.53 -13.43 20.32
CA PRO A 59 2.17 -13.05 20.69
C PRO A 59 2.16 -11.69 21.39
N GLY A 60 1.15 -10.88 21.10
CA GLY A 60 1.03 -9.52 21.64
C GLY A 60 1.90 -8.45 20.96
N VAL A 61 2.82 -8.82 20.08
CA VAL A 61 3.61 -7.87 19.28
C VAL A 61 2.86 -7.57 17.97
N VAL A 62 2.77 -6.29 17.61
CA VAL A 62 2.19 -5.87 16.33
C VAL A 62 3.25 -6.01 15.24
N LEU A 63 3.10 -7.02 14.42
CA LEU A 63 3.94 -7.19 13.23
C LEU A 63 3.39 -6.33 12.09
N ARG A 64 4.29 -5.78 11.28
CA ARG A 64 3.98 -4.85 10.20
C ARG A 64 4.49 -5.40 8.88
N ARG A 65 3.77 -5.07 7.80
CA ARG A 65 4.13 -5.41 6.42
C ARG A 65 3.67 -4.29 5.49
N PRO A 66 4.42 -3.90 4.45
CA PRO A 66 3.93 -2.96 3.44
C PRO A 66 2.64 -3.48 2.77
N ALA A 67 1.59 -2.66 2.76
CA ALA A 67 0.30 -2.99 2.15
C ALA A 67 0.46 -3.28 0.65
N GLY A 68 -0.12 -4.39 0.18
CA GLY A 68 0.03 -4.86 -1.20
C GLY A 68 1.29 -5.69 -1.46
N SER A 69 2.14 -5.90 -0.46
CA SER A 69 3.23 -6.88 -0.53
C SER A 69 2.75 -8.25 -0.03
N ASN A 70 3.18 -9.32 -0.70
CA ASN A 70 3.08 -10.70 -0.20
C ASN A 70 4.26 -11.07 0.72
N GLY A 71 4.98 -10.07 1.22
CA GLY A 71 6.06 -10.25 2.18
C GLY A 71 5.56 -10.85 3.49
N ARG A 72 6.50 -11.35 4.29
CA ARG A 72 6.22 -11.89 5.63
C ARG A 72 5.99 -10.74 6.61
N PHE A 73 5.21 -10.98 7.66
CA PHE A 73 5.04 -10.03 8.76
C PHE A 73 6.31 -9.98 9.63
N ALA A 74 6.81 -8.79 9.95
CA ALA A 74 8.01 -8.58 10.77
C ALA A 74 7.77 -7.50 11.85
N GLU A 75 8.51 -7.55 12.96
CA GLU A 75 8.37 -6.60 14.09
C GLU A 75 8.69 -5.15 13.65
N HIS A 76 9.70 -5.00 12.80
CA HIS A 76 10.03 -3.77 12.11
C HIS A 76 9.73 -3.95 10.62
N SER A 77 8.82 -3.12 10.08
CA SER A 77 8.70 -2.99 8.63
C SER A 77 9.88 -2.13 8.19
N ASP A 78 11.03 -2.76 7.98
CA ASP A 78 12.20 -2.05 7.46
C ASP A 78 11.80 -1.33 6.17
N LEU A 79 11.92 0.00 6.20
CA LEU A 79 12.09 0.77 4.98
C LEU A 79 13.34 0.21 4.28
N PRO A 80 13.46 0.24 2.94
CA PRO A 80 14.68 -0.18 2.28
C PRO A 80 15.81 0.81 2.62
N THR A 81 16.42 0.68 3.79
CA THR A 81 17.75 1.20 4.07
C THR A 81 18.70 0.28 3.33
N SER A 82 19.25 0.82 2.26
CA SER A 82 20.42 0.27 1.60
C SER A 82 21.57 0.30 2.60
N GLU A 83 21.82 -0.78 3.35
CA GLU A 83 23.13 -1.19 3.88
C GLU A 83 22.98 -2.45 4.75
N GLU A 84 23.34 -3.58 4.13
CA GLU A 84 24.19 -4.65 4.68
C GLU A 84 23.85 -5.26 6.05
N VAL A 85 23.17 -6.42 6.06
CA VAL A 85 23.48 -7.54 6.97
C VAL A 85 23.20 -8.87 6.26
N GLU A 86 24.24 -9.70 6.17
CA GLU A 86 24.25 -11.05 5.61
C GLU A 86 23.43 -12.03 6.46
N HIS A 87 22.55 -12.81 5.84
CA HIS A 87 22.07 -14.10 6.37
C HIS A 87 21.83 -15.12 5.25
N PRO A 88 22.08 -16.42 5.51
CA PRO A 88 22.45 -17.40 4.51
C PRO A 88 21.28 -17.81 3.61
N HIS A 89 21.60 -17.94 2.33
CA HIS A 89 20.70 -18.34 1.26
C HIS A 89 20.03 -19.70 1.55
N THR A 90 18.74 -19.69 1.87
CA THR A 90 17.87 -20.80 1.51
C THR A 90 17.09 -20.41 0.25
N SER A 91 17.40 -21.14 -0.81
CA SER A 91 16.92 -20.95 -2.17
C SER A 91 15.39 -20.93 -2.21
N ARG A 92 14.80 -19.76 -2.41
CA ARG A 92 13.42 -19.66 -2.89
C ARG A 92 13.42 -19.05 -4.27
N SER A 93 12.98 -19.88 -5.20
CA SER A 93 12.83 -19.64 -6.63
C SER A 93 12.38 -18.21 -6.92
N LYS A 94 13.09 -17.61 -7.87
CA LYS A 94 12.95 -16.23 -8.36
C LYS A 94 11.51 -16.00 -8.83
N ALA A 95 10.66 -15.52 -7.93
CA ALA A 95 9.36 -14.96 -8.31
C ALA A 95 9.66 -13.74 -9.18
N LYS A 96 9.39 -13.86 -10.48
CA LYS A 96 9.47 -12.75 -11.43
C LYS A 96 8.61 -11.63 -10.85
N LYS A 97 9.26 -10.54 -10.40
CA LYS A 97 8.62 -9.24 -10.24
C LYS A 97 7.91 -8.98 -11.56
N SER A 98 6.57 -9.06 -11.55
CA SER A 98 5.78 -8.53 -12.65
C SER A 98 5.98 -7.02 -12.58
N THR A 99 6.94 -6.54 -13.35
CA THR A 99 7.12 -5.13 -13.65
C THR A 99 5.76 -4.64 -14.13
N GLY A 100 5.12 -3.74 -13.38
CA GLY A 100 3.97 -3.01 -13.89
C GLY A 100 4.33 -2.37 -15.24
N PRO A 101 3.34 -2.08 -16.11
CA PRO A 101 3.61 -1.61 -17.46
C PRO A 101 4.56 -0.41 -17.43
N GLN A 102 5.80 -0.62 -17.88
CA GLN A 102 6.82 0.41 -18.00
C GLN A 102 6.39 1.30 -19.17
N ILE A 103 5.75 2.43 -18.87
CA ILE A 103 5.43 3.44 -19.88
C ILE A 103 6.77 3.93 -20.42
N SER A 104 7.09 3.55 -21.66
CA SER A 104 8.37 3.94 -22.28
C SER A 104 8.53 5.47 -22.29
N GLU A 105 9.74 5.97 -22.07
CA GLU A 105 10.05 7.42 -22.14
C GLU A 105 9.59 8.04 -23.47
N LYS A 106 9.59 7.24 -24.53
CA LYS A 106 9.11 7.62 -25.87
C LYS A 106 7.59 7.86 -25.90
N ALA A 107 6.82 7.13 -25.10
CA ALA A 107 5.38 7.34 -24.94
C ALA A 107 5.08 8.60 -24.11
N VAL A 108 5.89 8.87 -23.08
CA VAL A 108 5.79 10.11 -22.27
C VAL A 108 6.10 11.35 -23.12
N SER A 109 7.16 11.29 -23.94
CA SER A 109 7.54 12.39 -24.83
C SER A 109 6.47 12.67 -25.90
N ARG A 110 5.85 11.63 -26.47
CA ARG A 110 4.74 11.79 -27.43
C ARG A 110 3.51 12.44 -26.78
N ALA A 111 3.13 11.97 -25.59
CA ALA A 111 1.99 12.53 -24.85
C ALA A 111 2.20 14.02 -24.49
N ALA A 112 3.44 14.42 -24.15
CA ALA A 112 3.76 15.82 -23.89
C ALA A 112 3.59 16.71 -25.13
N VAL A 113 4.02 16.24 -26.31
CA VAL A 113 3.89 16.96 -27.57
C VAL A 113 2.42 17.11 -27.99
N ASP A 114 1.61 16.06 -27.83
CA ASP A 114 0.18 16.12 -28.16
C ASP A 114 -0.58 17.06 -27.23
N PHE A 115 -0.25 17.08 -25.94
CA PHE A 115 -0.84 17.99 -24.97
C PHE A 115 -0.52 19.46 -25.28
N GLU A 116 0.72 19.77 -25.67
CA GLU A 116 1.12 21.13 -26.03
C GLU A 116 0.40 21.62 -27.31
N ARG A 117 0.21 20.72 -28.28
CA ARG A 117 -0.56 21.00 -29.50
C ARG A 117 -2.03 21.31 -29.20
N GLU A 118 -2.67 20.53 -28.34
CA GLU A 118 -4.06 20.76 -27.94
C GLU A 118 -4.23 22.08 -27.18
N ARG A 119 -3.29 22.41 -26.27
CA ARG A 119 -3.28 23.71 -25.58
C ARG A 119 -3.22 24.88 -26.56
N LYS A 120 -2.31 24.82 -27.54
CA LYS A 120 -2.17 25.88 -28.54
C LYS A 120 -3.42 26.06 -29.40
N GLN A 121 -4.12 24.97 -29.74
CA GLN A 121 -5.39 25.04 -30.46
C GLN A 121 -6.50 25.69 -29.61
N ARG A 122 -6.61 25.32 -28.33
CA ARG A 122 -7.58 25.94 -27.41
C ARG A 122 -7.33 27.43 -27.21
N ASP A 123 -6.07 27.83 -27.05
CA ASP A 123 -5.73 29.25 -26.91
C ASP A 123 -5.97 30.04 -28.20
N ALA A 124 -5.74 29.44 -29.38
CA ALA A 124 -6.09 30.06 -30.65
C ALA A 124 -7.61 30.21 -30.82
N ALA A 125 -8.38 29.18 -30.46
CA ALA A 125 -9.84 29.21 -30.48
C ALA A 125 -10.39 30.31 -29.55
N ARG A 126 -9.85 30.40 -28.32
CA ARG A 126 -10.22 31.44 -27.37
C ARG A 126 -9.89 32.84 -27.89
N ARG A 127 -8.75 33.01 -28.57
CA ARG A 127 -8.37 34.29 -29.20
C ARG A 127 -9.30 34.65 -30.35
N SER A 128 -9.70 33.69 -31.18
CA SER A 128 -10.69 33.94 -32.22
C SER A 128 -12.05 34.30 -31.63
N GLU A 129 -12.51 33.61 -30.58
CA GLU A 129 -13.77 33.95 -29.91
C GLU A 129 -13.75 35.35 -29.31
N LEU A 130 -12.67 35.74 -28.63
CA LEU A 130 -12.52 37.10 -28.10
C LEU A 130 -12.44 38.17 -29.20
N ALA A 131 -11.82 37.86 -30.33
CA ALA A 131 -11.74 38.78 -31.47
C ALA A 131 -13.10 38.94 -32.17
N GLU A 132 -13.86 37.86 -32.31
CA GLU A 132 -15.23 37.89 -32.84
C GLU A 132 -16.19 38.62 -31.89
N ASP A 133 -16.07 38.42 -30.58
CA ASP A 133 -16.85 39.16 -29.57
C ASP A 133 -16.52 40.65 -29.57
N ALA A 134 -15.24 41.01 -29.66
CA ALA A 134 -14.79 42.41 -29.76
C ALA A 134 -15.25 43.10 -31.07
N LYS A 135 -15.50 42.34 -32.14
CA LYS A 135 -15.98 42.86 -33.43
C LYS A 135 -17.51 42.97 -33.50
N LYS A 136 -18.23 42.28 -32.60
CA LYS A 136 -19.68 42.38 -32.42
C LYS A 136 -20.10 43.50 -31.45
N ARG A 137 -19.15 44.09 -30.74
CA ARG A 137 -19.35 45.22 -29.82
C ARG A 137 -19.12 46.54 -30.52
#